data_AF-A0A504XL56-F1
#
_entry.id   AF-A0A504XL56-F1
#
_cell.length_a   1.000
_cell.length_b   1.000
_cell.length_c   1.000
_cell.angle_alpha   90.00
_cell.angle_beta   90.00
_cell.angle_gamma   90.00
#
_symmetry.space_group_name_H-M   'P 1'
#
loop_
_entity.id
_entity.type
_entity.pdbx_description
1 polymer ?
#
loop_
_entity_poly.entity_id
_entity_poly.type
_entity_poly.pdbx_seq_one_letter_code
_entity_poly.pdbx_strand_id
1 'polypeptide(L)'
;MACRIGMILYVIFQFLAFLLVLVGTPIDMFRVKELGRFANTPCLTLWGGKEECYSTMYDVSYEELWANCTHRRLQFRVAASLAVISIVVYGLAFILGFIMLFCCFCLRWVCLTLNILGFGTLGVVWALMVVVYYKDDGLFCPRVSSRFDFGFGFILLVVAWCLNIIDIWFLVLPCTVGDSGARQSLSQDPKEQ
;
A
#
# COMPACT_ATOMS: atom_id res chain seq x y z
N MET A 1 19.32 21.14 -6.65
CA MET A 1 17.87 21.37 -6.47
C MET A 1 17.02 20.13 -6.75
N ALA A 2 17.29 19.34 -7.80
CA ALA A 2 16.53 18.12 -8.14
C ALA A 2 16.41 17.09 -7.00
N CYS A 3 17.48 16.86 -6.24
CA CYS A 3 17.50 15.93 -5.09
C CYS A 3 16.50 16.32 -3.99
N ARG A 4 16.32 17.63 -3.72
CA ARG A 4 15.36 18.14 -2.72
C ARG A 4 13.91 17.98 -3.20
N ILE A 5 13.66 18.20 -4.49
CA ILE A 5 12.32 18.00 -5.08
C ILE A 5 11.92 16.52 -5.00
N GLY A 6 12.82 15.60 -5.35
CA GLY A 6 12.56 14.16 -5.26
C GLY A 6 12.27 13.70 -3.82
N MET A 7 13.00 14.20 -2.82
CA MET A 7 12.73 13.89 -1.41
C MET A 7 11.39 14.46 -0.94
N ILE A 8 11.01 15.67 -1.35
CA ILE A 8 9.70 16.25 -1.02
C ILE A 8 8.57 15.41 -1.63
N LEU A 9 8.70 15.03 -2.91
CA LEU A 9 7.72 14.19 -3.59
C LEU A 9 7.58 12.82 -2.90
N TYR A 10 8.70 12.19 -2.55
CA TYR A 10 8.69 10.95 -1.76
C TYR A 10 7.90 11.11 -0.45
N VAL A 11 8.14 12.16 0.33
CA VAL A 11 7.42 12.35 1.61
C VAL A 11 5.91 12.54 1.39
N ILE A 12 5.51 13.26 0.34
CA ILE A 12 4.10 13.46 -0.01
C ILE A 12 3.44 12.14 -0.42
N PHE A 13 4.07 11.39 -1.32
CA PHE A 13 3.53 10.11 -1.78
C PHE A 13 3.53 9.06 -0.67
N GLN A 14 4.57 8.98 0.15
CA GLN A 14 4.66 8.09 1.30
C GLN A 14 3.56 8.41 2.34
N PHE A 15 3.27 9.70 2.56
CA PHE A 15 2.17 10.13 3.44
C PHE A 15 0.82 9.67 2.91
N LEU A 16 0.56 9.89 1.62
CA LEU A 16 -0.67 9.43 0.96
C LEU A 16 -0.78 7.90 1.03
N ALA A 17 0.30 7.19 0.71
CA ALA A 17 0.34 5.74 0.78
C ALA A 17 0.04 5.23 2.19
N PHE A 18 0.65 5.83 3.22
CA PHE A 18 0.36 5.52 4.62
C PHE A 18 -1.12 5.73 4.98
N LEU A 19 -1.71 6.89 4.62
CA LEU A 19 -3.12 7.16 4.87
C LEU A 19 -4.04 6.17 4.17
N LEU A 20 -3.74 5.82 2.91
CA LEU A 20 -4.51 4.86 2.14
C LEU A 20 -4.45 3.45 2.76
N VAL A 21 -3.31 3.01 3.28
CA VAL A 21 -3.21 1.72 4.01
C VAL A 21 -3.97 1.79 5.33
N LEU A 22 -3.79 2.88 6.10
CA LEU A 22 -4.42 3.06 7.41
C LEU A 22 -5.95 3.07 7.30
N VAL A 23 -6.49 3.78 6.31
CA VAL A 23 -7.93 3.90 6.08
C VAL A 23 -8.47 2.71 5.29
N GLY A 24 -7.72 2.17 4.33
CA GLY A 24 -8.14 1.03 3.51
C GLY A 24 -8.24 -0.29 4.27
N THR A 25 -7.37 -0.52 5.26
CA THR A 25 -7.33 -1.76 6.05
C THR A 25 -8.63 -2.05 6.84
N PRO A 26 -9.25 -1.08 7.53
CA PRO A 26 -10.53 -1.31 8.22
C PRO A 26 -11.76 -1.25 7.30
N ILE A 27 -11.63 -0.78 6.06
CA ILE A 27 -12.73 -0.64 5.09
C ILE A 27 -13.01 -1.98 4.37
N ASP A 28 -14.15 -2.04 3.68
CA ASP A 28 -14.58 -3.17 2.87
C ASP A 28 -13.55 -3.61 1.81
N MET A 29 -13.18 -4.89 1.85
CA MET A 29 -12.41 -5.57 0.79
C MET A 29 -13.33 -6.04 -0.34
N PHE A 30 -14.55 -6.45 0.01
CA PHE A 30 -15.56 -6.92 -0.94
C PHE A 30 -16.95 -6.35 -0.62
N ARG A 31 -17.75 -6.10 -1.65
CA ARG A 31 -19.14 -5.61 -1.57
C ARG A 31 -20.08 -6.43 -2.42
N VAL A 32 -21.32 -6.61 -2.02
CA VAL A 32 -22.30 -7.38 -2.82
C VAL A 32 -22.64 -6.65 -4.14
N LYS A 33 -22.71 -7.41 -5.24
CA LYS A 33 -22.88 -6.90 -6.62
C LYS A 33 -24.20 -6.15 -6.86
N GLU A 34 -25.30 -6.67 -6.35
CA GLU A 34 -26.65 -6.33 -6.80
C GLU A 34 -27.32 -5.15 -6.08
N LEU A 35 -26.74 -4.63 -5.00
CA LEU A 35 -27.36 -3.54 -4.23
C LEU A 35 -26.67 -2.17 -4.42
N GLY A 36 -25.71 -2.07 -5.34
CA GLY A 36 -25.02 -0.82 -5.67
C GLY A 36 -23.87 -0.46 -4.70
N ARG A 37 -22.84 0.23 -5.22
CA ARG A 37 -21.61 0.60 -4.46
C ARG A 37 -21.83 1.60 -3.32
N PHE A 38 -22.97 2.30 -3.30
CA PHE A 38 -23.26 3.40 -2.39
C PHE A 38 -24.44 3.13 -1.44
N ALA A 39 -25.10 1.98 -1.53
CA ALA A 39 -26.16 1.62 -0.59
C ALA A 39 -25.59 0.94 0.68
N ASN A 40 -26.40 0.89 1.74
CA ASN A 40 -26.14 0.11 2.95
C ASN A 40 -26.22 -1.38 2.63
N THR A 41 -25.18 -1.88 2.00
CA THR A 41 -25.08 -3.25 1.54
C THR A 41 -24.15 -4.03 2.45
N PRO A 42 -24.39 -5.34 2.60
CA PRO A 42 -23.46 -6.19 3.32
C PRO A 42 -22.08 -6.14 2.64
N CYS A 43 -21.03 -6.04 3.45
CA CYS A 43 -19.66 -6.07 2.97
C CYS A 43 -18.77 -6.96 3.82
N LEU A 44 -17.65 -7.31 3.21
CA LEU A 44 -16.64 -8.15 3.81
C LEU A 44 -15.35 -7.34 3.93
N THR A 45 -14.89 -7.18 5.17
CA THR A 45 -13.60 -6.56 5.51
C THR A 45 -12.52 -7.65 5.69
N LEU A 46 -11.26 -7.26 5.93
CA LEU A 46 -10.21 -8.20 6.35
C LEU A 46 -10.52 -8.89 7.69
N TRP A 47 -11.42 -8.30 8.49
CA TRP A 47 -11.70 -8.70 9.88
C TRP A 47 -12.99 -9.51 10.02
N GLY A 48 -13.88 -9.45 9.04
CA GLY A 48 -15.19 -10.09 9.14
C GLY A 48 -16.24 -9.45 8.24
N GLY A 49 -17.43 -10.04 8.27
CA GLY A 49 -18.62 -9.58 7.57
C GLY A 49 -19.37 -8.52 8.38
N LYS A 50 -19.97 -7.58 7.66
CA LYS A 50 -20.87 -6.54 8.17
C LYS A 50 -22.12 -6.54 7.32
N GLU A 51 -23.29 -6.52 7.94
CA GLU A 51 -24.56 -6.26 7.27
C GLU A 51 -24.65 -4.78 6.87
N GLU A 52 -24.13 -3.89 7.73
CA GLU A 52 -24.02 -2.47 7.45
C GLU A 52 -22.56 -2.00 7.43
N CYS A 53 -22.04 -1.64 6.26
CA CYS A 53 -20.63 -1.27 6.09
C CYS A 53 -20.14 -0.07 6.91
N TYR A 54 -21.04 0.84 7.29
CA TYR A 54 -20.68 2.01 8.08
C TYR A 54 -20.57 1.70 9.58
N SER A 55 -21.05 0.52 10.02
CA SER A 55 -20.94 0.10 11.41
C SER A 55 -19.48 -0.11 11.81
N THR A 56 -19.13 0.30 13.03
CA THR A 56 -17.79 0.04 13.61
C THR A 56 -17.64 -1.41 14.05
N MET A 57 -18.75 -2.10 14.32
CA MET A 57 -18.76 -3.50 14.73
C MET A 57 -18.89 -4.43 13.51
N TYR A 58 -18.31 -5.62 13.63
CA TYR A 58 -18.57 -6.72 12.70
C TYR A 58 -19.67 -7.60 13.28
N ASP A 59 -20.61 -7.99 12.44
CA ASP A 59 -21.72 -8.87 12.85
C ASP A 59 -21.23 -10.32 12.93
N VAL A 60 -20.29 -10.69 12.05
CA VAL A 60 -19.71 -12.03 11.99
C VAL A 60 -18.21 -11.94 11.77
N SER A 61 -17.43 -12.61 12.61
CA SER A 61 -15.96 -12.63 12.48
C SER A 61 -15.52 -13.45 11.25
N TYR A 62 -14.31 -13.20 10.74
CA TYR A 62 -13.76 -14.02 9.65
C TYR A 62 -13.56 -15.49 10.07
N GLU A 63 -13.45 -15.78 11.38
CA GLU A 63 -13.28 -17.15 11.89
C GLU A 63 -14.57 -17.96 11.78
N GLU A 64 -15.70 -17.34 12.07
CA GLU A 64 -17.04 -17.92 11.93
C GLU A 64 -17.47 -18.00 10.47
N LEU A 65 -17.25 -16.92 9.71
CA LEU A 65 -17.63 -16.84 8.29
C LEU A 65 -16.95 -17.93 7.45
N TRP A 66 -15.70 -18.26 7.78
CA TRP A 66 -14.89 -19.25 7.07
C TRP A 66 -14.62 -20.52 7.89
N ALA A 67 -15.46 -20.83 8.88
CA ALA A 67 -15.28 -21.99 9.76
C ALA A 67 -15.12 -23.31 8.98
N ASN A 68 -15.90 -23.48 7.90
CA ASN A 68 -15.86 -24.65 7.02
C ASN A 68 -14.82 -24.53 5.89
N CYS A 69 -14.15 -23.38 5.74
CA CYS A 69 -13.21 -23.08 4.67
C CYS A 69 -11.82 -22.75 5.26
N THR A 70 -11.13 -23.76 5.80
CA THR A 70 -9.87 -23.59 6.55
C THR A 70 -8.78 -22.86 5.76
N HIS A 71 -8.64 -23.15 4.46
CA HIS A 71 -7.67 -22.49 3.60
C HIS A 71 -7.95 -20.99 3.46
N ARG A 72 -9.22 -20.61 3.27
CA ARG A 72 -9.64 -19.21 3.17
C ARG A 72 -9.48 -18.49 4.50
N ARG A 73 -9.83 -19.14 5.61
CA ARG A 73 -9.60 -18.61 6.97
C ARG A 73 -8.13 -18.27 7.20
N LEU A 74 -7.21 -19.15 6.78
CA LEU A 74 -5.77 -18.89 6.89
C LEU A 74 -5.34 -17.69 6.04
N GLN A 75 -5.84 -17.57 4.81
CA GLN A 75 -5.54 -16.42 3.94
C GLN A 75 -5.98 -15.09 4.57
N PHE A 76 -7.19 -15.02 5.14
CA PHE A 76 -7.66 -13.82 5.86
C PHE A 76 -6.81 -13.52 7.10
N ARG A 77 -6.45 -14.54 7.89
CA ARG A 77 -5.58 -14.34 9.07
C ARG A 77 -4.20 -13.80 8.69
N VAL A 78 -3.58 -14.37 7.65
CA VAL A 78 -2.27 -13.91 7.15
C VAL A 78 -2.38 -12.50 6.59
N ALA A 79 -3.40 -12.22 5.78
CA ALA A 79 -3.62 -10.90 5.20
C ALA A 79 -3.89 -9.83 6.26
N ALA A 80 -4.71 -10.09 7.27
CA ALA A 80 -4.96 -9.16 8.37
C ALA A 80 -3.67 -8.85 9.16
N SER A 81 -2.87 -9.88 9.46
CA SER A 81 -1.59 -9.72 10.15
C SER A 81 -0.59 -8.89 9.34
N LEU A 82 -0.44 -9.20 8.04
CA LEU A 82 0.44 -8.46 7.14
C LEU A 82 -0.04 -7.03 6.88
N ALA A 83 -1.36 -6.78 6.89
CA ALA A 83 -1.91 -5.42 6.76
C ALA A 83 -1.52 -4.56 7.96
N VAL A 84 -1.62 -5.09 9.19
CA VAL A 84 -1.16 -4.39 10.40
C VAL A 84 0.35 -4.11 10.34
N ILE A 85 1.15 -5.10 9.95
CA ILE A 85 2.60 -4.90 9.76
C ILE A 85 2.86 -3.81 8.71
N SER A 86 2.11 -3.80 7.61
CA SER A 86 2.25 -2.79 6.55
C SER A 86 1.91 -1.39 7.07
N ILE A 87 0.89 -1.21 7.91
CA ILE A 87 0.58 0.10 8.54
C ILE A 87 1.79 0.61 9.32
N VAL A 88 2.41 -0.25 10.14
CA VAL A 88 3.59 0.13 10.93
C VAL A 88 4.77 0.46 10.03
N VAL A 89 5.05 -0.37 9.02
CA VAL A 89 6.17 -0.17 8.09
C VAL A 89 6.02 1.14 7.30
N TYR A 90 4.85 1.40 6.73
CA TYR A 90 4.58 2.64 5.99
C TYR A 90 4.60 3.87 6.89
N GLY A 91 4.11 3.74 8.13
CA GLY A 91 4.18 4.81 9.13
C GLY A 91 5.62 5.16 9.53
N LEU A 92 6.46 4.15 9.76
CA LEU A 92 7.89 4.35 10.03
C LEU A 92 8.61 4.95 8.82
N ALA A 93 8.31 4.48 7.61
CA ALA A 93 8.88 5.03 6.38
C ALA A 93 8.51 6.52 6.17
N PHE A 94 7.27 6.89 6.52
CA PHE A 94 6.82 8.28 6.51
C PHE A 94 7.55 9.14 7.56
N ILE A 95 7.60 8.70 8.82
CA ILE A 95 8.26 9.45 9.91
C ILE A 95 9.73 9.65 9.59
N LEU A 96 10.45 8.60 9.20
CA LEU A 96 11.86 8.70 8.83
C LEU A 96 12.08 9.51 7.55
N GLY A 97 11.15 9.41 6.60
CA GLY A 97 11.13 10.26 5.41
C GLY A 97 11.01 11.74 5.72
N PHE A 98 10.10 12.09 6.63
CA PHE A 98 9.92 13.46 7.09
C PHE A 98 11.15 13.97 7.83
N ILE A 99 11.76 13.16 8.72
CA ILE A 99 13.01 13.49 9.42
C ILE A 99 14.16 13.70 8.41
N MET A 100 14.21 12.91 7.34
CA MET A 100 15.23 13.04 6.28
C MET A 100 15.20 14.42 5.59
N LEU A 101 14.06 15.13 5.56
CA LEU A 101 14.00 16.48 5.00
C LEU A 101 14.84 17.49 5.78
N PHE A 102 15.07 17.25 7.08
CA PHE A 102 15.80 18.13 7.99
C PHE A 102 17.18 17.57 8.39
N CYS A 103 17.41 16.26 8.25
CA CYS A 103 18.58 15.55 8.79
C CYS A 103 19.37 14.74 7.73
N CYS A 104 20.23 13.81 8.19
CA CYS A 104 21.24 13.07 7.43
C CYS A 104 20.71 12.21 6.26
N PHE A 105 21.48 12.19 5.18
CA PHE A 105 21.23 11.39 3.96
C PHE A 105 21.28 9.86 4.18
N CYS A 106 21.89 9.39 5.27
CA CYS A 106 21.97 7.95 5.61
C CYS A 106 20.59 7.30 5.79
N LEU A 107 19.58 8.07 6.21
CA LEU A 107 18.20 7.59 6.37
C LEU A 107 17.58 7.16 5.04
N ARG A 108 18.12 7.59 3.89
CA ARG A 108 17.63 7.21 2.56
C ARG A 108 17.61 5.69 2.38
N TRP A 109 18.67 5.01 2.76
CA TRP A 109 18.78 3.56 2.63
C TRP A 109 17.88 2.80 3.60
N VAL A 110 17.63 3.38 4.79
CA VAL A 110 16.67 2.86 5.76
C VAL A 110 15.24 2.97 5.21
N CYS A 111 14.86 4.15 4.70
CA CYS A 111 13.57 4.36 4.05
C CYS A 111 13.38 3.44 2.83
N LEU A 112 14.43 3.22 2.04
CA LEU A 112 14.39 2.29 0.91
C LEU A 112 14.10 0.87 1.37
N THR A 113 14.79 0.40 2.42
CA THR A 113 14.56 -0.93 3.00
C THR A 113 13.13 -1.08 3.50
N LEU A 114 12.60 -0.06 4.20
CA LEU A 114 11.22 -0.06 4.68
C LEU A 114 10.21 -0.08 3.52
N ASN A 115 10.45 0.68 2.44
CA ASN A 115 9.58 0.67 1.26
C ASN A 115 9.60 -0.68 0.54
N ILE A 116 10.75 -1.36 0.46
CA ILE A 116 10.85 -2.72 -0.10
C ILE A 116 10.08 -3.72 0.77
N LEU A 117 10.23 -3.62 2.09
CA LEU A 117 9.43 -4.43 3.02
C LEU A 117 7.94 -4.18 2.84
N GLY A 118 7.54 -2.90 2.75
CA GLY A 118 6.16 -2.50 2.52
C GLY A 118 5.57 -3.01 1.20
N PHE A 119 6.37 -2.97 0.12
CA PHE A 119 6.01 -3.55 -1.17
C PHE A 119 5.69 -5.04 -1.04
N GLY A 120 6.53 -5.79 -0.32
CA GLY A 120 6.32 -7.21 -0.08
C GLY A 120 5.10 -7.48 0.79
N THR A 121 5.01 -6.86 1.96
CA THR A 121 3.93 -7.13 2.93
C THR A 121 2.57 -6.76 2.35
N LEU A 122 2.41 -5.54 1.83
CA LEU A 122 1.13 -5.08 1.28
C LEU A 122 0.79 -5.78 -0.04
N GLY A 123 1.81 -6.11 -0.84
CA GLY A 123 1.67 -6.91 -2.05
C GLY A 123 1.02 -8.26 -1.80
N VAL A 124 1.48 -8.97 -0.76
CA VAL A 124 0.89 -10.25 -0.34
C VAL A 124 -0.55 -10.07 0.14
N VAL A 125 -0.87 -9.01 0.87
CA VAL A 125 -2.23 -8.76 1.38
C VAL A 125 -3.27 -8.70 0.26
N TRP A 126 -3.08 -7.80 -0.71
CA TRP A 126 -4.08 -7.66 -1.78
C TRP A 126 -4.03 -8.86 -2.76
N ALA A 127 -2.87 -9.47 -2.98
CA ALA A 127 -2.77 -10.68 -3.80
C ALA A 127 -3.56 -11.86 -3.21
N LEU A 128 -3.49 -12.07 -1.88
CA LEU A 128 -4.31 -13.07 -1.19
C LEU A 128 -5.81 -12.79 -1.37
N MET A 129 -6.24 -11.53 -1.31
CA MET A 129 -7.63 -11.16 -1.55
C MET A 129 -8.06 -11.45 -3.00
N VAL A 130 -7.18 -11.24 -3.99
CA VAL A 130 -7.45 -11.62 -5.39
C VAL A 130 -7.56 -13.14 -5.55
N VAL A 131 -6.73 -13.92 -4.86
CA VAL A 131 -6.84 -15.39 -4.85
C VAL A 131 -8.20 -15.80 -4.28
N VAL A 132 -8.62 -15.26 -3.14
CA VAL A 132 -9.94 -15.51 -2.55
C VAL A 132 -11.08 -15.14 -3.50
N TYR A 133 -10.90 -14.07 -4.28
CA TYR A 133 -11.91 -13.58 -5.20
C TYR A 133 -12.18 -14.55 -6.36
N TYR A 134 -11.11 -15.08 -6.97
CA TYR A 134 -11.22 -15.93 -8.17
C TYR A 134 -11.20 -17.43 -7.90
N LYS A 135 -10.51 -17.87 -6.84
CA LYS A 135 -10.33 -19.29 -6.57
C LYS A 135 -11.61 -19.92 -6.07
N ASP A 136 -11.96 -21.03 -6.71
CA ASP A 136 -13.08 -21.89 -6.32
C ASP A 136 -12.50 -23.03 -5.46
N ASP A 137 -12.85 -23.05 -4.17
CA ASP A 137 -12.36 -24.07 -3.23
C ASP A 137 -13.34 -25.26 -3.10
N GLY A 138 -14.31 -25.36 -4.02
CA GLY A 138 -15.27 -26.47 -4.13
C GLY A 138 -16.67 -26.13 -3.65
N LEU A 139 -17.53 -27.16 -3.55
CA LEU A 139 -18.99 -27.01 -3.36
C LEU A 139 -19.38 -26.23 -2.09
N PHE A 140 -18.59 -26.33 -1.02
CA PHE A 140 -18.85 -25.65 0.26
C PHE A 140 -18.20 -24.27 0.38
N CYS A 141 -17.29 -23.91 -0.53
CA CYS A 141 -16.50 -22.68 -0.48
C CYS A 141 -16.36 -22.07 -1.90
N PRO A 142 -17.49 -21.66 -2.52
CA PRO A 142 -17.47 -21.13 -3.86
C PRO A 142 -16.64 -19.84 -3.94
N ARG A 143 -16.25 -19.48 -5.16
CA ARG A 143 -15.53 -18.22 -5.43
C ARG A 143 -16.32 -17.00 -4.94
N VAL A 144 -15.64 -16.06 -4.29
CA VAL A 144 -16.27 -14.83 -3.75
C VAL A 144 -16.80 -13.93 -4.87
N SER A 145 -16.13 -13.94 -6.04
CA SER A 145 -16.57 -13.22 -7.25
C SER A 145 -17.97 -13.56 -7.75
N SER A 146 -18.58 -14.67 -7.30
CA SER A 146 -19.96 -15.02 -7.67
C SER A 146 -21.00 -14.04 -7.12
N ARG A 147 -20.75 -13.45 -5.94
CA ARG A 147 -21.72 -12.60 -5.23
C ARG A 147 -21.18 -11.21 -4.87
N PHE A 148 -19.86 -11.05 -4.86
CA PHE A 148 -19.21 -9.82 -4.46
C PHE A 148 -18.34 -9.24 -5.58
N ASP A 149 -18.21 -7.91 -5.57
CA ASP A 149 -17.21 -7.11 -6.26
C ASP A 149 -16.12 -6.65 -5.27
N PHE A 150 -15.01 -6.15 -5.81
CA PHE A 150 -14.00 -5.48 -4.99
C PHE A 150 -14.55 -4.19 -4.35
N GLY A 151 -14.30 -4.08 -3.05
CA GLY A 151 -14.65 -2.94 -2.22
C GLY A 151 -13.66 -1.79 -2.34
N PHE A 152 -13.98 -0.66 -1.70
CA PHE A 152 -13.13 0.52 -1.72
C PHE A 152 -11.82 0.29 -0.96
N GLY A 153 -11.85 -0.45 0.14
CA GLY A 153 -10.67 -0.78 0.94
C GLY A 153 -9.63 -1.51 0.09
N PHE A 154 -10.07 -2.49 -0.71
CA PHE A 154 -9.18 -3.19 -1.65
C PHE A 154 -8.52 -2.22 -2.65
N ILE A 155 -9.29 -1.32 -3.26
CA ILE A 155 -8.76 -0.34 -4.21
C ILE A 155 -7.74 0.57 -3.54
N LEU A 156 -8.02 1.06 -2.32
CA LEU A 156 -7.10 1.90 -1.56
C LEU A 156 -5.78 1.18 -1.27
N LEU A 157 -5.82 -0.12 -0.90
CA LEU A 157 -4.61 -0.92 -0.68
C LEU A 157 -3.78 -1.09 -1.96
N VAL A 158 -4.42 -1.33 -3.11
CA VAL A 158 -3.72 -1.45 -4.41
C VAL A 158 -3.11 -0.11 -4.82
N VAL A 159 -3.84 0.99 -4.66
CA VAL A 159 -3.32 2.34 -4.95
C VAL A 159 -2.14 2.66 -4.04
N ALA A 160 -2.23 2.36 -2.74
CA ALA A 160 -1.13 2.54 -1.80
C ALA A 160 0.12 1.72 -2.17
N TRP A 161 -0.09 0.50 -2.65
CA TRP A 161 0.99 -0.36 -3.13
C TRP A 161 1.67 0.24 -4.38
N CYS A 162 0.89 0.78 -5.32
CA CYS A 162 1.41 1.49 -6.49
C CYS A 162 2.20 2.76 -6.10
N LEU A 163 1.70 3.55 -5.15
CA LEU A 163 2.42 4.73 -4.64
C LEU A 163 3.76 4.34 -4.00
N ASN A 164 3.80 3.26 -3.24
CA ASN A 164 5.04 2.75 -2.64
C ASN A 164 6.07 2.32 -3.71
N ILE A 165 5.64 1.82 -4.87
CA ILE A 165 6.56 1.57 -5.99
C ILE A 165 7.17 2.88 -6.47
N ILE A 166 6.36 3.91 -6.65
CA ILE A 166 6.81 5.25 -7.06
C ILE A 166 7.80 5.82 -6.03
N ASP A 167 7.56 5.61 -4.74
CA ASP A 167 8.46 6.00 -3.67
C ASP A 167 9.83 5.30 -3.74
N ILE A 168 9.85 3.99 -4.03
CA ILE A 168 11.09 3.26 -4.30
C ILE A 168 11.86 3.90 -5.45
N TRP A 169 11.19 4.28 -6.54
CA TRP A 169 11.83 4.96 -7.67
C TRP A 169 12.50 6.27 -7.24
N PHE A 170 11.82 7.12 -6.47
CA PHE A 170 12.42 8.37 -5.95
C PHE A 170 13.60 8.11 -5.00
N LEU A 171 13.57 7.01 -4.24
CA LEU A 171 14.63 6.59 -3.33
C LEU A 171 15.80 5.86 -4.02
N VAL A 172 15.63 5.37 -5.24
CA VAL A 172 16.71 4.74 -6.02
C VAL A 172 17.37 5.72 -6.98
N LEU A 173 16.60 6.66 -7.58
CA LEU A 173 17.12 7.61 -8.56
C LEU A 173 18.32 8.40 -7.99
N PRO A 174 19.53 8.25 -8.56
CA PRO A 174 20.70 8.93 -8.08
C PRO A 174 20.53 10.43 -8.25
N CYS A 175 20.92 11.18 -7.22
CA CYS A 175 20.98 12.62 -7.34
C CYS A 175 22.09 12.95 -8.35
N THR A 176 21.70 13.26 -9.58
CA THR A 176 22.58 13.91 -10.54
C THR A 176 22.88 15.29 -9.97
N VAL A 177 23.96 15.36 -9.20
CA VAL A 177 24.64 16.62 -8.90
C VAL A 177 24.91 17.21 -10.28
N GLY A 178 24.34 18.38 -10.55
CA GLY A 178 24.47 19.04 -11.83
C GLY A 178 25.94 19.33 -12.10
N ASP A 179 26.61 18.43 -12.80
CA ASP A 179 27.96 18.64 -13.33
C ASP A 179 27.89 19.44 -14.65
N SER A 180 26.81 20.19 -14.85
CA SER A 180 26.62 21.09 -15.99
C SER A 180 27.21 22.49 -15.74
N GLY A 181 27.74 22.76 -14.55
CA GLY A 181 28.40 24.04 -14.22
C GLY A 181 29.93 24.05 -14.38
N ALA A 182 30.59 22.89 -14.34
CA ALA A 182 32.06 22.81 -14.33
C ALA A 182 32.71 22.71 -15.72
N ARG A 183 31.93 22.46 -16.78
CA ARG A 183 32.46 22.28 -18.15
C ARG A 183 32.54 23.54 -19.01
N GLN A 184 31.99 24.66 -18.56
CA GLN A 184 32.06 25.94 -19.30
C GLN A 184 33.26 26.81 -18.88
N SER A 185 33.88 26.58 -17.72
CA SER A 185 35.02 27.38 -17.27
C SER A 185 36.39 26.87 -17.76
N LEU A 186 36.47 25.70 -18.41
CA LEU A 186 37.72 25.18 -18.97
C LEU A 186 37.89 25.48 -20.48
N SER A 187 36.90 26.12 -21.13
CA SER A 187 36.99 26.51 -22.55
C SER A 187 37.19 28.01 -22.76
N GLN A 188 37.31 28.80 -21.70
CA GLN A 188 37.64 30.22 -21.75
C GLN A 188 38.85 30.49 -20.86
N ASP A 189 40.03 30.11 -21.32
CA ASP A 189 41.25 30.85 -20.99
C ASP A 189 42.02 31.11 -22.31
N PRO A 190 42.31 32.39 -22.66
CA PRO A 190 42.82 32.78 -23.97
C PRO A 190 44.33 32.57 -24.06
N LYS A 191 44.80 32.01 -25.16
CA LYS A 191 46.22 32.11 -25.54
C LYS A 191 46.46 33.47 -26.18
N GLU A 192 46.87 34.45 -25.38
CA GLU A 192 47.65 35.61 -25.83
C GLU A 192 48.74 35.94 -24.79
N GLN A 193 49.96 35.52 -25.11
CA GLN A 193 51.24 36.25 -25.09
C GLN A 193 52.42 35.29 -24.98
#